data_AF-A0A314URU7-F1
#
_entry.id   AF-A0A314URU7-F1
#
_cell.length_a   1.000
_cell.length_b   1.000
_cell.length_c   1.000
_cell.angle_alpha   90.00
_cell.angle_beta   90.00
_cell.angle_gamma   90.00
#
_symmetry.space_group_name_H-M   'P 1'
#
loop_
_entity.id
_entity.type
_entity.pdbx_description
1 polymer ?
#
loop_
_entity_poly.entity_id
_entity_poly.type
_entity_poly.pdbx_seq_one_letter_code
_entity_poly.pdbx_strand_id
1 'polypeptide(L)'
;MRFKRGVDGGTGELQTAVVSYKKRFPWSLLRPFLQVDLVSTIHIGDKEYFETLQKELESYDCVLYEMVTSRESLENRRILAATKRLKVKGSRSKGFNVLGCIQRQMARFLTLDFQLDCLDYESENWYHADLDFETFQLLQQEKGESFFTFARDMTVRSTKAMIQTATIPEGLGPWRSKLKWAARVLPMPLVGLLIIGGVCADTGSEDSEFPELEALSRLDFGAAMKVFLAKRLTSEFTQATADVEESSVIIGERNRAAMDALRKAIDGGNNRIAILYGGGHMPDLGRRLQELELIPTQAQWISAWSIRKQDLNSSSLPFLKKMAEVSGWPLNRYQTLALLIFSSVLALDLWFWELFFGTAVNWSYQLASQVSEYIDNSGMSL
;
A
#
# COMPACT_ATOMS: atom_id res chain seq x y z
N MET A 1 2.36 -6.67 -8.36
CA MET A 1 3.51 -6.74 -7.43
C MET A 1 3.64 -8.17 -6.94
N ARG A 2 4.83 -8.60 -6.50
CA ARG A 2 5.02 -9.92 -5.88
C ARG A 2 6.08 -9.88 -4.78
N PHE A 3 5.96 -10.76 -3.81
CA PHE A 3 7.02 -11.01 -2.84
C PHE A 3 7.80 -12.26 -3.27
N LYS A 4 9.09 -12.11 -3.56
CA LYS A 4 9.97 -13.21 -3.95
C LYS A 4 10.80 -13.61 -2.74
N ARG A 5 10.67 -14.85 -2.27
CA ARG A 5 11.56 -15.42 -1.26
C ARG A 5 12.90 -15.78 -1.88
N GLY A 6 13.98 -15.54 -1.15
CA GLY A 6 15.32 -16.01 -1.52
C GLY A 6 15.47 -17.50 -1.28
N VAL A 7 16.48 -18.09 -1.92
CA VAL A 7 16.72 -19.55 -1.96
C VAL A 7 16.96 -20.12 -0.55
N ASP A 8 17.61 -19.34 0.33
CA ASP A 8 18.01 -19.79 1.66
C ASP A 8 16.99 -19.47 2.77
N GLY A 9 15.76 -19.04 2.40
CA GLY A 9 14.67 -18.70 3.34
C GLY A 9 14.88 -17.43 4.18
N GLY A 10 16.13 -16.97 4.34
CA GLY A 10 16.51 -15.79 5.14
C GLY A 10 16.57 -14.46 4.39
N THR A 11 16.26 -14.44 3.10
CA THR A 11 16.24 -13.23 2.26
C THR A 11 14.93 -13.14 1.49
N GLY A 12 14.51 -11.92 1.15
CA GLY A 12 13.29 -11.70 0.39
C GLY A 12 13.29 -10.36 -0.33
N GLU A 13 12.50 -10.25 -1.39
CA GLU A 13 12.39 -9.05 -2.20
C GLU A 13 10.93 -8.72 -2.48
N LEU A 14 10.55 -7.46 -2.28
CA LEU A 14 9.34 -6.93 -2.86
C LEU A 14 9.66 -6.48 -4.29
N GLN A 15 8.90 -6.95 -5.27
CA GLN A 15 9.09 -6.61 -6.67
C GLN A 15 7.83 -5.98 -7.26
N THR A 16 8.00 -4.90 -8.02
CA THR A 16 6.98 -4.35 -8.91
C THR A 16 7.15 -4.93 -10.31
N ALA A 17 6.17 -4.70 -11.17
CA ALA A 17 6.16 -5.23 -12.53
C ALA A 17 5.97 -4.11 -13.56
N VAL A 18 6.67 -4.24 -14.68
CA VAL A 18 6.37 -3.55 -15.93
C VAL A 18 5.76 -4.59 -16.86
N VAL A 19 4.50 -4.38 -17.25
CA VAL A 19 3.79 -5.32 -18.12
C VAL A 19 3.52 -4.65 -19.46
N SER A 20 4.04 -5.25 -20.53
CA SER A 20 3.93 -4.71 -21.88
C SER A 20 2.71 -5.21 -22.60
N TYR A 21 1.95 -4.29 -23.18
CA TYR A 21 0.76 -4.57 -23.95
C TYR A 21 0.94 -4.15 -25.40
N LYS A 22 0.49 -5.00 -26.32
CA LYS A 22 0.49 -4.74 -27.76
C LYS A 22 -0.87 -5.04 -28.36
N LYS A 23 -1.17 -4.42 -29.49
CA LYS A 23 -2.42 -4.67 -30.20
C LYS A 23 -2.52 -6.14 -30.59
N ARG A 24 -3.70 -6.72 -30.37
CA ARG A 24 -4.04 -8.06 -30.83
C ARG A 24 -4.12 -8.08 -32.36
N PHE A 25 -3.74 -9.19 -32.99
CA PHE A 25 -4.01 -9.40 -34.41
C PHE A 25 -5.54 -9.44 -34.66
N PRO A 26 -6.09 -8.81 -35.71
CA PRO A 26 -5.39 -8.15 -36.83
C PRO A 26 -5.09 -6.65 -36.62
N TRP A 27 -5.57 -6.05 -35.53
CA TRP A 27 -5.38 -4.62 -35.23
C TRP A 27 -3.91 -4.19 -35.11
N SER A 28 -3.02 -5.13 -34.78
CA SER A 28 -1.57 -4.95 -34.82
C SER A 28 -1.04 -4.52 -36.19
N LEU A 29 -1.73 -4.84 -37.30
CA LEU A 29 -1.32 -4.40 -38.64
C LEU A 29 -1.53 -2.89 -38.85
N LEU A 30 -2.52 -2.29 -38.19
CA LEU A 30 -2.79 -0.85 -38.29
C LEU A 30 -1.86 -0.01 -37.40
N ARG A 31 -1.38 -0.61 -36.30
CA ARG A 31 -0.51 0.03 -35.31
C ARG A 31 0.60 -0.94 -34.86
N PRO A 32 1.54 -1.32 -35.74
CA PRO A 32 2.53 -2.37 -35.45
C PRO A 32 3.56 -1.98 -34.39
N PHE A 33 3.79 -0.68 -34.22
CA PHE A 33 4.76 -0.14 -33.27
C PHE A 33 4.13 0.30 -31.94
N LEU A 34 2.79 0.25 -31.82
CA LEU A 34 2.12 0.67 -30.60
C LEU A 34 2.35 -0.35 -29.48
N GLN A 35 3.00 0.14 -28.42
CA GLN A 35 3.25 -0.56 -27.19
C GLN A 35 2.85 0.33 -26.01
N VAL A 36 2.00 -0.22 -25.14
CA VAL A 36 1.58 0.44 -23.90
C VAL A 36 2.07 -0.41 -22.74
N ASP A 37 2.89 0.17 -21.85
CA ASP A 37 3.42 -0.54 -20.70
C ASP A 37 2.76 -0.04 -19.42
N LEU A 38 2.16 -0.96 -18.65
CA LEU A 38 1.72 -0.66 -17.29
C LEU A 38 2.93 -0.79 -16.36
N VAL A 39 3.34 0.34 -15.80
CA VAL A 39 4.51 0.45 -14.93
C VAL A 39 4.02 0.59 -13.49
N SER A 40 3.99 -0.52 -12.77
CA SER A 40 3.56 -0.54 -11.37
C SER A 40 4.65 0.08 -10.49
N THR A 41 4.24 0.98 -9.59
CA THR A 41 5.16 1.57 -8.60
C THR A 41 4.65 1.48 -7.17
N ILE A 42 5.59 1.66 -6.23
CA ILE A 42 5.34 1.84 -4.82
C ILE A 42 5.92 3.18 -4.38
N HIS A 43 5.28 3.83 -3.41
CA HIS A 43 5.68 5.16 -2.98
C HIS A 43 6.95 5.18 -2.11
N ILE A 44 7.29 4.05 -1.49
CA ILE A 44 8.45 3.90 -0.61
C ILE A 44 9.26 2.71 -1.12
N GLY A 45 10.54 2.87 -1.40
CA GLY A 45 11.39 1.86 -2.04
C GLY A 45 12.87 2.14 -1.88
N ASP A 46 13.74 1.20 -2.25
CA ASP A 46 15.18 1.42 -2.31
C ASP A 46 15.49 2.54 -3.31
N LYS A 47 16.56 3.32 -3.11
CA LYS A 47 16.91 4.41 -4.03
C LYS A 47 17.18 3.88 -5.44
N GLU A 48 17.91 2.77 -5.53
CA GLU A 48 18.28 2.14 -6.79
C GLU A 48 17.03 1.71 -7.59
N TYR A 49 15.93 1.40 -6.91
CA TYR A 49 14.66 1.10 -7.55
C TYR A 49 14.13 2.29 -8.34
N PHE A 50 14.08 3.48 -7.73
CA PHE A 50 13.60 4.69 -8.40
C PHE A 50 14.56 5.17 -9.50
N GLU A 51 15.87 5.03 -9.31
CA GLU A 51 16.86 5.35 -10.34
C GLU A 51 16.74 4.43 -11.56
N THR A 52 16.54 3.14 -11.33
CA THR A 52 16.27 2.16 -12.39
C THR A 52 14.99 2.53 -13.12
N LEU A 53 13.92 2.84 -12.37
CA LEU A 53 12.63 3.21 -12.95
C LEU A 53 12.72 4.48 -13.80
N GLN A 54 13.41 5.52 -13.32
CA GLN A 54 13.63 6.75 -14.06
C GLN A 54 14.33 6.47 -15.40
N LYS A 55 15.42 5.68 -15.37
CA LYS A 55 16.20 5.34 -16.55
C LYS A 55 15.39 4.54 -17.57
N GLU A 56 14.60 3.57 -17.13
CA GLU A 56 13.71 2.81 -18.02
C GLU A 56 12.70 3.74 -18.71
N LEU A 57 12.13 4.70 -17.96
CA LEU A 57 11.10 5.63 -18.43
C LEU A 57 11.61 6.68 -19.43
N GLU A 58 12.92 6.99 -19.47
CA GLU A 58 13.52 7.94 -20.42
C GLU A 58 13.33 7.52 -21.88
N SER A 59 13.23 6.21 -22.13
CA SER A 59 13.12 5.64 -23.48
C SER A 59 11.70 5.63 -24.05
N TYR A 60 10.71 6.15 -23.32
CA TYR A 60 9.31 6.21 -23.76
C TYR A 60 9.00 7.55 -24.43
N ASP A 61 8.15 7.50 -25.45
CA ASP A 61 7.66 8.70 -26.13
C ASP A 61 6.78 9.53 -25.18
N CYS A 62 6.03 8.84 -24.30
CA CYS A 62 5.09 9.44 -23.38
C CYS A 62 4.99 8.64 -22.07
N VAL A 63 5.11 9.32 -20.93
CA VAL A 63 4.91 8.76 -19.59
C VAL A 63 3.70 9.42 -18.95
N LEU A 64 2.64 8.65 -18.78
CA LEU A 64 1.39 9.04 -18.14
C LEU A 64 1.48 8.69 -16.65
N TYR A 65 1.46 9.69 -15.76
CA TYR A 65 1.70 9.46 -14.33
C TYR A 65 0.50 9.79 -13.43
N GLU A 66 0.40 9.01 -12.36
CA GLU A 66 -0.52 9.19 -11.24
C GLU A 66 -0.09 10.36 -10.34
N MET A 67 -1.00 11.32 -10.10
CA MET A 67 -0.83 12.37 -9.10
C MET A 67 -2.13 13.15 -8.89
N VAL A 68 -2.72 13.11 -7.70
CA VAL A 68 -3.78 14.05 -7.32
C VAL A 68 -3.15 15.31 -6.75
N THR A 69 -3.33 16.44 -7.44
CA THR A 69 -2.82 17.75 -7.01
C THR A 69 -3.75 18.86 -7.49
N SER A 70 -3.66 20.07 -6.93
CA SER A 70 -4.57 21.16 -7.27
C SER A 70 -4.45 21.57 -8.73
N ARG A 71 -5.55 22.02 -9.33
CA ARG A 71 -5.56 22.57 -10.70
C ARG A 71 -4.50 23.65 -10.88
N GLU A 72 -4.38 24.55 -9.90
CA GLU A 72 -3.37 25.61 -9.90
C GLU A 72 -1.94 25.04 -9.99
N SER A 73 -1.63 23.97 -9.25
CA SER A 73 -0.31 23.33 -9.29
C SER A 73 -0.02 22.71 -10.66
N LEU A 74 -1.04 22.12 -11.29
CA LEU A 74 -0.93 21.56 -12.65
C LEU A 74 -0.74 22.66 -13.70
N GLU A 75 -1.49 23.75 -13.60
CA GLU A 75 -1.38 24.91 -14.49
C GLU A 75 -0.02 25.57 -14.36
N ASN A 76 0.45 25.81 -13.13
CA ASN A 76 1.78 26.34 -12.87
C ASN A 76 2.87 25.45 -13.49
N ARG A 77 2.74 24.11 -13.35
CA ARG A 77 3.67 23.18 -14.01
C ARG A 77 3.62 23.26 -15.53
N ARG A 78 2.43 23.34 -16.14
CA ARG A 78 2.27 23.50 -17.59
C ARG A 78 2.89 24.81 -18.08
N ILE A 79 2.67 25.90 -17.36
CA ILE A 79 3.25 27.21 -17.66
C ILE A 79 4.78 27.14 -17.54
N LEU A 80 5.31 26.51 -16.48
CA LEU A 80 6.76 26.30 -16.31
C LEU A 80 7.36 25.44 -17.42
N ALA A 81 6.69 24.39 -17.86
CA ALA A 81 7.14 23.57 -18.99
C ALA A 81 7.15 24.37 -20.30
N ALA A 82 6.13 25.21 -20.55
CA ALA A 82 6.07 26.08 -21.71
C ALA A 82 7.13 27.22 -21.67
N THR A 83 7.43 27.73 -20.48
CA THR A 83 8.37 28.85 -20.26
C THR A 83 9.82 28.41 -20.05
N LYS A 84 10.11 27.14 -19.73
CA LYS A 84 11.47 26.55 -19.70
C LYS A 84 12.23 26.65 -21.05
N ARG A 85 11.56 27.05 -22.15
CA ARG A 85 12.20 27.55 -23.38
C ARG A 85 13.01 28.84 -23.18
N LEU A 86 12.85 29.53 -22.05
CA LEU A 86 13.60 30.70 -21.61
C LEU A 86 14.12 30.44 -20.18
N LYS A 87 15.44 30.26 -20.08
CA LYS A 87 16.25 29.94 -18.88
C LYS A 87 15.67 30.39 -17.53
N VAL A 88 15.62 29.47 -16.56
CA VAL A 88 16.35 29.50 -15.25
C VAL A 88 15.94 28.29 -14.40
N LYS A 89 16.93 27.61 -13.81
CA LYS A 89 16.75 26.64 -12.72
C LYS A 89 16.39 27.41 -11.44
N GLY A 90 15.18 27.24 -10.92
CA GLY A 90 14.83 27.83 -9.63
C GLY A 90 13.41 27.55 -9.17
N SER A 91 13.31 27.04 -7.95
CA SER A 91 12.11 26.84 -7.13
C SER A 91 11.21 25.63 -7.46
N ARG A 92 11.52 24.50 -6.80
CA ARG A 92 10.55 23.42 -6.57
C ARG A 92 9.48 23.97 -5.63
N SER A 93 8.29 24.33 -6.12
CA SER A 93 7.15 24.62 -5.26
C SER A 93 6.66 23.31 -4.63
N LYS A 94 7.30 22.91 -3.53
CA LYS A 94 6.84 21.78 -2.70
C LYS A 94 5.62 22.27 -1.91
N GLY A 95 4.43 22.02 -2.45
CA GLY A 95 3.19 22.14 -1.68
C GLY A 95 3.30 21.33 -0.39
N PHE A 96 3.00 21.96 0.74
CA PHE A 96 3.01 21.32 2.05
C PHE A 96 1.87 20.28 2.09
N ASN A 97 2.21 19.00 1.91
CA ASN A 97 1.24 17.91 1.95
C ASN A 97 1.53 17.06 3.19
N VAL A 98 0.67 17.14 4.21
CA VAL A 98 0.84 16.46 5.52
C VAL A 98 1.04 14.95 5.33
N LEU A 99 0.33 14.35 4.37
CA LEU A 99 0.48 12.94 3.99
C LEU A 99 1.90 12.63 3.47
N GLY A 100 2.47 13.52 2.66
CA GLY A 100 3.85 13.40 2.17
C GLY A 100 4.91 13.61 3.26
N CYS A 101 4.58 14.25 4.39
CA CYS A 101 5.47 14.30 5.55
C CYS A 101 5.53 12.93 6.26
N ILE A 102 4.36 12.32 6.48
CA ILE A 102 4.24 11.00 7.12
C ILE A 102 4.96 9.94 6.29
N GLN A 103 4.71 9.91 4.97
CA GLN A 103 5.35 8.94 4.07
C GLN A 103 6.87 9.07 4.06
N ARG A 104 7.42 10.30 4.12
CA ARG A 104 8.86 10.53 4.25
C ARG A 104 9.44 10.05 5.59
N GLN A 105 8.71 10.23 6.68
CA GLN A 105 9.15 9.71 7.99
C GLN A 105 9.14 8.17 7.99
N MET A 106 8.12 7.55 7.41
CA MET A 106 8.03 6.10 7.24
C MET A 106 9.17 5.56 6.36
N ALA A 107 9.49 6.24 5.25
CA ALA A 107 10.62 5.89 4.40
C ALA A 107 11.94 5.89 5.18
N ARG A 108 12.24 6.97 5.93
CA ARG A 108 13.43 7.05 6.79
C ARG A 108 13.50 5.94 7.82
N PHE A 109 12.38 5.63 8.48
CA PHE A 109 12.30 4.57 9.47
C PHE A 109 12.62 3.20 8.88
N LEU A 110 12.15 2.94 7.65
CA LEU A 110 12.43 1.70 6.92
C LEU A 110 13.79 1.72 6.20
N THR A 111 14.58 2.80 6.32
CA THR A 111 15.82 2.98 5.54
C THR A 111 15.57 2.84 4.04
N LEU A 112 14.47 3.45 3.58
CA LEU A 112 14.00 3.52 2.20
C LEU A 112 13.83 4.99 1.78
N ASP A 113 13.62 5.21 0.49
CA ASP A 113 13.38 6.51 -0.11
C ASP A 113 11.92 6.68 -0.55
N PHE A 114 11.53 7.94 -0.78
CA PHE A 114 10.17 8.32 -1.16
C PHE A 114 10.11 8.73 -2.64
N GLN A 115 9.16 8.14 -3.39
CA GLN A 115 9.03 8.26 -4.84
C GLN A 115 9.11 9.70 -5.37
N LEU A 116 8.37 10.64 -4.77
CA LEU A 116 8.32 12.04 -5.24
C LEU A 116 9.64 12.80 -5.03
N ASP A 117 10.54 12.30 -4.19
CA ASP A 117 11.87 12.88 -4.01
C ASP A 117 12.91 12.28 -4.96
N CYS A 118 12.61 11.13 -5.59
CA CYS A 118 13.54 10.39 -6.45
C CYS A 118 13.23 10.50 -7.95
N LEU A 119 11.95 10.53 -8.35
CA LEU A 119 11.55 10.61 -9.77
C LEU A 119 11.43 12.07 -10.24
N ASP A 120 11.83 12.33 -11.48
CA ASP A 120 11.69 13.64 -12.12
C ASP A 120 10.42 13.72 -12.97
N TYR A 121 9.36 14.25 -12.36
CA TYR A 121 8.07 14.50 -13.00
C TYR A 121 8.02 15.77 -13.86
N GLU A 122 9.14 16.49 -14.03
CA GLU A 122 9.21 17.70 -14.86
C GLU A 122 9.85 17.44 -16.24
N SER A 123 10.18 16.19 -16.55
CA SER A 123 10.72 15.76 -17.84
C SER A 123 9.72 16.02 -18.98
N GLU A 124 10.20 16.34 -20.18
CA GLU A 124 9.36 16.81 -21.30
C GLU A 124 8.35 15.77 -21.79
N ASN A 125 8.67 14.49 -21.68
CA ASN A 125 7.81 13.37 -22.06
C ASN A 125 6.87 12.90 -20.94
N TRP A 126 6.80 13.59 -19.80
CA TRP A 126 5.94 13.24 -18.66
C TRP A 126 4.66 14.08 -18.64
N TYR A 127 3.51 13.39 -18.60
CA TYR A 127 2.20 14.00 -18.66
C TYR A 127 1.33 13.51 -17.50
N HIS A 128 0.70 14.47 -16.83
CA HIS A 128 -0.30 14.18 -15.81
C HIS A 128 -1.50 13.48 -16.45
N ALA A 129 -1.89 12.34 -15.89
CA ALA A 129 -2.93 11.48 -16.43
C ALA A 129 -4.02 11.14 -15.39
N ASP A 130 -4.14 11.96 -14.34
CA ASP A 130 -5.00 11.70 -13.19
C ASP A 130 -6.02 12.83 -13.00
N LEU A 131 -6.86 12.73 -11.97
CA LEU A 131 -7.76 13.81 -11.57
C LEU A 131 -6.99 14.91 -10.84
N ASP A 132 -7.40 16.17 -11.06
CA ASP A 132 -7.05 17.26 -10.16
C ASP A 132 -7.79 17.10 -8.81
N PHE A 133 -7.24 17.71 -7.77
CA PHE A 133 -7.75 17.58 -6.41
C PHE A 133 -9.19 18.05 -6.26
N GLU A 134 -9.55 19.15 -6.91
CA GLU A 134 -10.89 19.73 -6.84
C GLU A 134 -11.93 18.79 -7.49
N THR A 135 -11.64 18.27 -8.67
CA THR A 135 -12.48 17.26 -9.34
C THR A 135 -12.56 15.96 -8.52
N PHE A 136 -11.44 15.51 -7.96
CA PHE A 136 -11.40 14.32 -7.11
C PHE A 136 -12.32 14.46 -5.88
N GLN A 137 -12.27 15.60 -5.19
CA GLN A 137 -13.14 15.88 -4.04
C GLN A 137 -14.62 15.96 -4.42
N LEU A 138 -14.94 16.60 -5.54
CA LEU A 138 -16.33 16.68 -6.03
C LEU A 138 -16.90 15.30 -6.31
N LEU A 139 -16.17 14.46 -7.05
CA LEU A 139 -16.61 13.09 -7.36
C LEU A 139 -16.76 12.24 -6.09
N GLN A 140 -15.87 12.41 -5.11
CA GLN A 140 -16.01 11.75 -3.80
C GLN A 140 -17.32 12.15 -3.10
N GLN A 141 -17.66 13.44 -3.10
CA GLN A 141 -18.91 13.93 -2.51
C GLN A 141 -20.13 13.43 -3.26
N GLU A 142 -20.13 13.48 -4.60
CA GLU A 142 -21.24 13.00 -5.43
C GLU A 142 -21.53 11.50 -5.23
N LYS A 143 -20.49 10.68 -5.07
CA LYS A 143 -20.64 9.25 -4.79
C LYS A 143 -20.81 8.91 -3.30
N GLY A 144 -20.75 9.90 -2.41
CA GLY A 144 -20.75 9.64 -0.95
C GLY A 144 -19.55 8.82 -0.48
N GLU A 145 -18.43 8.89 -1.21
CA GLU A 145 -17.21 8.15 -0.95
C GLU A 145 -16.20 8.98 -0.13
N SER A 146 -15.43 8.27 0.69
CA SER A 146 -14.30 8.80 1.44
C SER A 146 -13.24 7.72 1.54
N PHE A 147 -12.01 8.08 1.91
CA PHE A 147 -10.97 7.09 2.20
C PHE A 147 -11.39 6.10 3.29
N PHE A 148 -12.16 6.55 4.28
CA PHE A 148 -12.65 5.67 5.35
C PHE A 148 -13.68 4.66 4.85
N THR A 149 -14.69 5.11 4.10
CA THR A 149 -15.72 4.22 3.57
C THR A 149 -15.12 3.21 2.60
N PHE A 150 -14.20 3.64 1.74
CA PHE A 150 -13.45 2.74 0.86
C PHE A 150 -12.60 1.72 1.64
N ALA A 151 -11.84 2.15 2.66
CA ALA A 151 -11.04 1.24 3.46
C ALA A 151 -11.91 0.21 4.22
N ARG A 152 -13.07 0.65 4.74
CA ARG A 152 -14.06 -0.24 5.36
C ARG A 152 -14.58 -1.26 4.36
N ASP A 153 -15.03 -0.83 3.19
CA ASP A 153 -15.65 -1.71 2.19
C ASP A 153 -14.63 -2.71 1.63
N MET A 154 -13.40 -2.23 1.39
CA MET A 154 -12.26 -3.06 1.05
C MET A 154 -12.05 -4.13 2.13
N THR A 155 -11.93 -3.73 3.40
CA THR A 155 -11.72 -4.63 4.55
C THR A 155 -12.83 -5.68 4.67
N VAL A 156 -14.10 -5.28 4.58
CA VAL A 156 -15.24 -6.19 4.70
C VAL A 156 -15.23 -7.26 3.60
N ARG A 157 -15.03 -6.86 2.33
CA ARG A 157 -14.95 -7.82 1.22
C ARG A 157 -13.71 -8.69 1.31
N SER A 158 -12.60 -8.08 1.73
CA SER A 158 -11.35 -8.76 2.02
C SER A 158 -11.55 -9.92 3.01
N THR A 159 -12.17 -9.60 4.15
CA THR A 159 -12.41 -10.52 5.24
C THR A 159 -13.40 -11.59 4.82
N LYS A 160 -14.43 -11.24 4.05
CA LYS A 160 -15.37 -12.20 3.47
C LYS A 160 -14.67 -13.20 2.55
N ALA A 161 -13.80 -12.75 1.66
CA ALA A 161 -13.04 -13.61 0.77
C ALA A 161 -12.11 -14.56 1.55
N MET A 162 -11.44 -14.04 2.58
CA MET A 162 -10.60 -14.84 3.48
C MET A 162 -11.40 -15.89 4.25
N ILE A 163 -12.58 -15.54 4.77
CA ILE A 163 -13.46 -16.49 5.48
C ILE A 163 -13.91 -17.61 4.54
N GLN A 164 -14.20 -17.28 3.28
CA GLN A 164 -14.63 -18.27 2.28
C GLN A 164 -13.50 -19.24 1.86
N THR A 165 -12.24 -18.80 1.91
CA THR A 165 -11.07 -19.64 1.57
C THR A 165 -10.42 -20.32 2.78
N ALA A 166 -10.70 -19.85 4.00
CA ALA A 166 -10.14 -20.42 5.23
C ALA A 166 -10.86 -21.72 5.61
N THR A 167 -10.41 -22.85 5.07
CA THR A 167 -10.57 -24.13 5.75
C THR A 167 -9.87 -24.04 7.11
N ILE A 168 -10.60 -24.38 8.17
CA ILE A 168 -10.04 -24.43 9.54
C ILE A 168 -8.92 -25.47 9.53
N PRO A 169 -7.67 -25.14 9.89
CA PRO A 169 -6.61 -26.15 9.99
C PRO A 169 -6.98 -27.14 11.09
N GLU A 170 -7.23 -28.40 10.73
CA GLU A 170 -7.68 -29.46 11.66
C GLU A 170 -6.62 -29.90 12.69
N GLY A 171 -5.45 -29.26 12.74
CA GLY A 171 -4.33 -29.65 13.62
C GLY A 171 -4.15 -28.83 14.92
N LEU A 172 -4.87 -27.71 15.10
CA LEU A 172 -4.67 -26.82 16.26
C LEU A 172 -5.88 -26.87 17.21
N GLY A 173 -5.62 -26.98 18.51
CA GLY A 173 -6.66 -27.06 19.55
C GLY A 173 -7.70 -25.92 19.45
N PRO A 174 -8.96 -26.13 19.89
CA PRO A 174 -10.12 -25.30 19.53
C PRO A 174 -9.95 -23.79 19.78
N TRP A 175 -9.25 -23.42 20.85
CA TRP A 175 -9.03 -22.02 21.22
C TRP A 175 -7.94 -21.34 20.39
N ARG A 176 -6.87 -22.06 20.01
CA ARG A 176 -5.78 -21.53 19.17
C ARG A 176 -6.25 -21.27 17.73
N SER A 177 -7.09 -22.16 17.20
CA SER A 177 -7.71 -21.99 15.89
C SER A 177 -8.67 -20.79 15.86
N LYS A 178 -9.47 -20.60 16.92
CA LYS A 178 -10.34 -19.42 17.08
C LYS A 178 -9.55 -18.12 17.22
N LEU A 179 -8.43 -18.12 17.95
CA LEU A 179 -7.58 -16.95 18.13
C LEU A 179 -6.85 -16.56 16.82
N LYS A 180 -6.29 -17.54 16.10
CA LYS A 180 -5.68 -17.33 14.77
C LYS A 180 -6.70 -16.81 13.74
N TRP A 181 -7.94 -17.30 13.80
CA TRP A 181 -9.04 -16.80 12.99
C TRP A 181 -9.38 -15.34 13.34
N ALA A 182 -9.56 -15.04 14.63
CA ALA A 182 -9.86 -13.69 15.10
C ALA A 182 -8.78 -12.67 14.69
N ALA A 183 -7.51 -13.04 14.76
CA ALA A 183 -6.39 -12.19 14.35
C ALA A 183 -6.33 -11.90 12.84
N ARG A 184 -6.93 -12.75 12.01
CA ARG A 184 -7.02 -12.56 10.55
C ARG A 184 -8.26 -11.76 10.14
N VAL A 185 -9.33 -11.82 10.94
CA VAL A 185 -10.66 -11.29 10.62
C VAL A 185 -10.92 -9.93 11.26
N LEU A 186 -10.39 -9.67 12.45
CA LEU A 186 -10.54 -8.38 13.13
C LEU A 186 -9.45 -7.41 12.68
N PRO A 187 -9.78 -6.13 12.38
CA PRO A 187 -8.78 -5.10 12.12
C PRO A 187 -8.04 -4.80 13.42
N MET A 188 -6.98 -5.55 13.70
CA MET A 188 -6.06 -5.27 14.80
C MET A 188 -4.81 -4.58 14.25
N PRO A 189 -4.18 -3.69 15.02
CA PRO A 189 -2.86 -3.19 14.65
C PRO A 189 -1.85 -4.33 14.61
N LEU A 190 -0.80 -4.08 13.83
CA LEU A 190 0.38 -4.92 13.60
C LEU A 190 0.85 -5.72 14.83
N VAL A 191 0.78 -5.11 16.01
CA VAL A 191 1.25 -5.69 17.28
C VAL A 191 0.34 -6.82 17.79
N GLY A 192 -0.98 -6.75 17.60
CA GLY A 192 -1.88 -7.84 17.99
C GLY A 192 -1.72 -9.09 17.13
N LEU A 193 -1.52 -8.90 15.81
CA LEU A 193 -1.23 -9.98 14.86
C LEU A 193 0.11 -10.67 15.17
N LEU A 194 1.09 -9.90 15.62
CA LEU A 194 2.43 -10.33 16.03
C LEU A 194 2.42 -11.17 17.31
N ILE A 195 1.62 -10.78 18.31
CA ILE A 195 1.47 -11.54 19.56
C ILE A 195 0.71 -12.85 19.33
N ILE A 196 -0.40 -12.81 18.59
CA ILE A 196 -1.18 -14.02 18.32
C ILE A 196 -0.42 -14.97 17.38
N GLY A 197 0.32 -14.43 16.41
CA GLY A 197 1.20 -15.20 15.54
C GLY A 197 2.32 -15.90 16.33
N GLY A 198 2.94 -15.21 17.29
CA GLY A 198 3.97 -15.78 18.16
C GLY A 198 3.44 -16.81 19.17
N VAL A 199 2.29 -16.56 19.80
CA VAL A 199 1.68 -17.46 20.80
C VAL A 199 1.09 -18.73 20.17
N CYS A 200 0.59 -18.62 18.94
CA CYS A 200 0.03 -19.76 18.20
C CYS A 200 1.01 -20.39 17.20
N ALA A 201 2.30 -20.02 17.23
CA ALA A 201 3.35 -20.71 16.48
C ALA A 201 3.56 -22.09 17.10
N ASP A 202 3.58 -23.13 16.25
CA ASP A 202 3.85 -24.49 16.71
C ASP A 202 5.36 -24.61 16.94
N THR A 203 5.79 -24.81 18.19
CA THR A 203 7.21 -24.80 18.58
C THR A 203 7.94 -26.10 18.21
N GLY A 204 7.44 -26.85 17.22
CA GLY A 204 7.85 -28.23 16.96
C GLY A 204 8.07 -28.62 15.49
N SER A 205 7.90 -27.72 14.52
CA SER A 205 8.20 -28.01 13.12
C SER A 205 9.41 -27.21 12.66
N GLU A 206 10.48 -27.91 12.30
CA GLU A 206 11.61 -27.37 11.54
C GLU A 206 11.11 -26.89 10.18
N ASP A 207 10.66 -25.64 10.14
CA ASP A 207 10.72 -24.75 8.98
C ASP A 207 10.15 -23.40 9.43
N SER A 208 10.94 -22.34 9.27
CA SER A 208 10.58 -20.98 9.68
C SER A 208 9.42 -20.43 8.82
N GLU A 209 8.18 -20.77 9.17
CA GLU A 209 6.98 -20.30 8.46
C GLU A 209 6.74 -18.77 8.57
N PHE A 210 7.46 -18.08 9.45
CA PHE A 210 7.22 -16.66 9.78
C PHE A 210 8.51 -15.83 9.85
N PRO A 211 9.07 -15.40 8.69
CA PRO A 211 10.26 -14.53 8.64
C PRO A 211 10.09 -13.20 9.38
N GLU A 212 8.86 -12.70 9.58
CA GLU A 212 8.60 -11.52 10.41
C GLU A 212 8.97 -11.78 11.88
N LEU A 213 8.56 -12.92 12.43
CA LEU A 213 8.84 -13.30 13.82
C LEU A 213 10.34 -13.51 14.03
N GLU A 214 11.03 -14.07 13.03
CA GLU A 214 12.48 -14.20 13.06
C GLU A 214 13.17 -12.82 13.05
N ALA A 215 12.79 -11.90 12.15
CA ALA A 215 13.36 -10.56 12.10
C ALA A 215 13.11 -9.78 13.41
N LEU A 216 11.92 -9.90 13.98
CA LEU A 216 11.57 -9.29 15.28
C LEU A 216 12.36 -9.88 16.44
N SER A 217 12.58 -11.20 16.45
CA SER A 217 13.40 -11.87 17.47
C SER A 217 14.84 -11.36 17.48
N ARG A 218 15.31 -10.85 16.34
CA ARG A 218 16.63 -10.24 16.13
C ARG A 218 16.64 -8.72 16.33
N LEU A 219 15.53 -8.13 16.75
CA LEU A 219 15.29 -6.68 16.84
C LEU A 219 15.36 -5.89 15.54
N ASP A 220 15.34 -6.55 14.40
CA ASP A 220 15.29 -5.85 13.12
C ASP A 220 13.83 -5.51 12.78
N PHE A 221 13.29 -4.50 13.49
CA PHE A 221 11.91 -4.05 13.29
C PHE A 221 11.71 -3.47 11.88
N GLY A 222 12.74 -2.87 11.29
CA GLY A 222 12.73 -2.38 9.91
C GLY A 222 12.51 -3.52 8.92
N ALA A 223 13.31 -4.60 9.01
CA ALA A 223 13.14 -5.78 8.18
C ALA A 223 11.79 -6.46 8.42
N ALA A 224 11.36 -6.60 9.68
CA ALA A 224 10.06 -7.19 10.01
C ALA A 224 8.89 -6.41 9.36
N MET A 225 8.94 -5.08 9.42
CA MET A 225 7.92 -4.22 8.81
C MET A 225 7.97 -4.30 7.27
N LYS A 226 9.16 -4.35 6.66
CA LYS A 226 9.32 -4.59 5.22
C LYS A 226 8.71 -5.92 4.78
N VAL A 227 8.93 -7.01 5.52
CA VAL A 227 8.34 -8.32 5.22
C VAL A 227 6.82 -8.26 5.35
N PHE A 228 6.30 -7.70 6.45
CA PHE A 228 4.86 -7.58 6.67
C PHE A 228 4.17 -6.77 5.56
N LEU A 229 4.71 -5.59 5.24
CA LEU A 229 4.15 -4.72 4.21
C LEU A 229 4.22 -5.40 2.84
N ALA A 230 5.33 -6.07 2.52
CA ALA A 230 5.46 -6.82 1.28
C ALA A 230 4.36 -7.88 1.16
N LYS A 231 4.14 -8.70 2.19
CA LYS A 231 3.09 -9.73 2.17
C LYS A 231 1.68 -9.14 2.03
N ARG A 232 1.40 -8.00 2.68
CA ARG A 232 0.09 -7.33 2.57
C ARG A 232 -0.15 -6.68 1.22
N LEU A 233 0.89 -6.12 0.60
CA LEU A 233 0.81 -5.55 -0.75
C LEU A 233 0.70 -6.61 -1.84
N THR A 234 1.08 -7.86 -1.56
CA THR A 234 1.14 -8.94 -2.57
C THR A 234 0.15 -10.06 -2.35
N SER A 235 -0.62 -10.06 -1.26
CA SER A 235 -1.68 -11.06 -1.02
C SER A 235 -2.74 -10.97 -2.12
N GLU A 236 -3.30 -12.14 -2.52
CA GLU A 236 -4.33 -12.31 -3.55
C GLU A 236 -5.69 -11.69 -3.16
N PHE A 237 -5.69 -10.38 -2.90
CA PHE A 237 -6.89 -9.60 -2.60
C PHE A 237 -7.61 -9.10 -3.85
N THR A 238 -6.96 -9.18 -5.00
CA THR A 238 -7.29 -8.42 -6.20
C THR A 238 -8.56 -8.88 -6.91
N GLN A 239 -8.94 -10.14 -6.80
CA GLN A 239 -10.11 -10.65 -7.55
C GLN A 239 -11.44 -10.41 -6.82
N ALA A 240 -11.46 -10.49 -5.49
CA ALA A 240 -12.67 -10.30 -4.68
C ALA A 240 -13.07 -8.82 -4.49
N THR A 241 -12.20 -7.90 -4.89
CA THR A 241 -12.32 -6.46 -4.62
C THR A 241 -12.46 -5.63 -5.90
N ALA A 242 -12.26 -6.22 -7.08
CA ALA A 242 -12.26 -5.58 -8.38
C ALA A 242 -13.49 -4.68 -8.62
N ASP A 243 -14.70 -5.14 -8.28
CA ASP A 243 -15.93 -4.35 -8.46
C ASP A 243 -15.94 -3.06 -7.61
N VAL A 244 -15.38 -3.09 -6.40
CA VAL A 244 -15.26 -1.89 -5.54
C VAL A 244 -14.22 -0.95 -6.10
N GLU A 245 -13.08 -1.49 -6.52
CA GLU A 245 -12.00 -0.71 -7.09
C GLU A 245 -12.50 0.04 -8.33
N GLU A 246 -13.20 -0.65 -9.24
CA GLU A 246 -13.78 -0.07 -10.46
C GLU A 246 -14.87 0.98 -10.17
N SER A 247 -15.78 0.74 -9.22
CA SER A 247 -16.84 1.70 -8.94
C SER A 247 -16.34 2.94 -8.18
N SER A 248 -15.21 2.83 -7.48
CA SER A 248 -14.69 3.87 -6.60
C SER A 248 -14.14 5.10 -7.33
N VAL A 249 -14.16 6.24 -6.66
CA VAL A 249 -13.42 7.44 -7.06
C VAL A 249 -11.92 7.28 -6.83
N ILE A 250 -11.54 6.51 -5.80
CA ILE A 250 -10.14 6.34 -5.38
C ILE A 250 -9.32 5.57 -6.43
N ILE A 251 -9.94 4.65 -7.17
CA ILE A 251 -9.27 3.88 -8.23
C ILE A 251 -9.98 4.07 -9.58
N GLY A 252 -11.27 3.74 -9.66
CA GLY A 252 -12.01 3.65 -10.92
C GLY A 252 -12.13 4.95 -11.71
N GLU A 253 -12.48 6.07 -11.07
CA GLU A 253 -12.56 7.38 -11.74
C GLU A 253 -11.18 7.90 -12.17
N ARG A 254 -10.16 7.69 -11.32
CA ARG A 254 -8.77 8.05 -11.62
C ARG A 254 -8.21 7.23 -12.79
N ASN A 255 -8.54 5.95 -12.84
CA ASN A 255 -8.20 5.09 -13.97
C ASN A 255 -8.95 5.50 -15.25
N ARG A 256 -10.18 6.00 -15.15
CA ARG A 256 -10.89 6.56 -16.32
C ARG A 256 -10.13 7.76 -16.91
N ALA A 257 -9.68 8.68 -16.05
CA ALA A 257 -8.83 9.80 -16.48
C ALA A 257 -7.54 9.33 -17.15
N ALA A 258 -6.90 8.28 -16.61
CA ALA A 258 -5.71 7.68 -17.20
C ALA A 258 -5.95 7.10 -18.59
N MET A 259 -7.08 6.42 -18.78
CA MET A 259 -7.47 5.85 -20.08
C MET A 259 -7.79 6.93 -21.12
N ASP A 260 -8.39 8.05 -20.70
CA ASP A 260 -8.63 9.19 -21.58
C ASP A 260 -7.32 9.87 -21.99
N ALA A 261 -6.37 10.00 -21.06
CA ALA A 261 -5.02 10.48 -21.35
C ALA A 261 -4.27 9.53 -22.31
N LEU A 262 -4.41 8.22 -22.12
CA LEU A 262 -3.84 7.21 -23.02
C LEU A 262 -4.38 7.35 -24.44
N ARG A 263 -5.69 7.48 -24.61
CA ARG A 263 -6.30 7.69 -25.94
C ARG A 263 -5.73 8.92 -26.62
N LYS A 264 -5.66 10.05 -25.91
CA LYS A 264 -5.05 11.29 -26.41
C LYS A 264 -3.58 11.10 -26.80
N ALA A 265 -2.81 10.36 -26.00
CA ALA A 265 -1.40 10.08 -26.31
C ALA A 265 -1.24 9.22 -27.57
N ILE A 266 -2.10 8.20 -27.76
CA ILE A 266 -2.12 7.36 -28.96
C ILE A 266 -2.53 8.19 -30.19
N ASP A 267 -3.57 9.00 -30.06
CA ASP A 267 -4.06 9.86 -31.15
C ASP A 267 -3.05 10.95 -31.52
N GLY A 268 -2.24 11.39 -30.54
CA GLY A 268 -1.09 12.28 -30.73
C GLY A 268 0.10 11.63 -31.42
N GLY A 269 0.05 10.34 -31.76
CA GLY A 269 1.08 9.64 -32.54
C GLY A 269 2.19 8.98 -31.71
N ASN A 270 2.07 8.94 -30.38
CA ASN A 270 3.04 8.24 -29.53
C ASN A 270 2.90 6.73 -29.73
N ASN A 271 4.03 6.04 -29.89
CA ASN A 271 4.05 4.59 -30.11
C ASN A 271 4.43 3.83 -28.85
N ARG A 272 5.35 4.36 -28.04
CA ARG A 272 5.81 3.72 -26.81
C ARG A 272 5.37 4.55 -25.60
N ILE A 273 4.29 4.11 -24.95
CA ILE A 273 3.62 4.84 -23.88
C ILE A 273 3.74 4.05 -22.57
N ALA A 274 4.17 4.70 -21.49
CA ALA A 274 4.18 4.14 -20.14
C ALA A 274 3.03 4.72 -19.31
N ILE A 275 2.37 3.89 -18.52
CA ILE A 275 1.38 4.31 -17.50
C ILE A 275 1.98 3.99 -16.12
N LEU A 276 2.50 5.01 -15.45
CA LEU A 276 3.16 4.93 -14.15
C LEU A 276 2.17 5.19 -13.01
N TYR A 277 1.69 4.12 -12.40
CA TYR A 277 0.65 4.15 -11.35
C TYR A 277 1.01 3.23 -10.18
N GLY A 278 0.41 3.49 -9.03
CA GLY A 278 0.50 2.64 -7.84
C GLY A 278 -0.07 1.24 -8.12
N GLY A 279 0.49 0.23 -7.46
CA GLY A 279 0.12 -1.17 -7.71
C GLY A 279 -1.37 -1.52 -7.57
N GLY A 280 -2.14 -0.78 -6.76
CA GLY A 280 -3.59 -0.96 -6.62
C GLY A 280 -4.40 -0.57 -7.86
N HIS A 281 -3.87 0.27 -8.75
CA HIS A 281 -4.56 0.68 -9.98
C HIS A 281 -4.41 -0.33 -11.13
N MET A 282 -3.36 -1.15 -11.08
CA MET A 282 -2.94 -2.05 -12.17
C MET A 282 -4.02 -3.07 -12.62
N PRO A 283 -4.80 -3.70 -11.71
CA PRO A 283 -5.81 -4.69 -12.13
C PRO A 283 -6.88 -4.09 -13.03
N ASP A 284 -7.46 -2.97 -12.62
CA ASP A 284 -8.49 -2.25 -13.38
C ASP A 284 -7.92 -1.66 -14.69
N LEU A 285 -6.74 -1.02 -14.65
CA LEU A 285 -6.06 -0.54 -15.87
C LEU A 285 -5.76 -1.69 -16.85
N GLY A 286 -5.28 -2.82 -16.35
CA GLY A 286 -4.95 -3.99 -17.17
C GLY A 286 -6.17 -4.60 -17.86
N ARG A 287 -7.34 -4.57 -17.22
CA ARG A 287 -8.62 -4.94 -17.83
C ARG A 287 -9.05 -3.94 -18.90
N ARG A 288 -9.01 -2.64 -18.60
CA ARG A 288 -9.40 -1.58 -19.55
C ARG A 288 -8.49 -1.51 -20.79
N LEU A 289 -7.21 -1.87 -20.66
CA LEU A 289 -6.33 -2.04 -21.83
C LEU A 289 -6.80 -3.19 -22.73
N GLN A 290 -7.23 -4.32 -22.16
CA GLN A 290 -7.75 -5.44 -22.93
C GLN A 290 -9.03 -5.09 -23.69
N GLU A 291 -9.90 -4.25 -23.12
CA GLU A 291 -11.07 -3.69 -23.81
C GLU A 291 -10.69 -2.84 -25.03
N LEU A 292 -9.46 -2.31 -25.08
CA LEU A 292 -8.88 -1.64 -26.24
C LEU A 292 -8.12 -2.59 -27.17
N GLU A 293 -8.31 -3.90 -27.09
CA GLU A 293 -7.59 -4.92 -27.86
C GLU A 293 -6.07 -4.89 -27.63
N LEU A 294 -5.62 -4.35 -26.49
CA LEU A 294 -4.23 -4.41 -26.06
C LEU A 294 -4.06 -5.61 -25.13
N ILE A 295 -3.31 -6.61 -25.57
CA ILE A 295 -3.08 -7.85 -24.81
C ILE A 295 -1.70 -7.83 -24.16
N PRO A 296 -1.55 -8.38 -22.95
CA PRO A 296 -0.26 -8.48 -22.29
C PRO A 296 0.66 -9.45 -23.06
N THR A 297 1.92 -9.08 -23.22
CA THR A 297 2.91 -9.82 -24.02
C THR A 297 4.15 -10.19 -23.22
N GLN A 298 4.60 -9.33 -22.31
CA GLN A 298 5.79 -9.53 -21.49
C GLN A 298 5.59 -8.91 -20.12
N ALA A 299 6.22 -9.49 -19.10
CA ALA A 299 6.32 -8.90 -17.77
C ALA A 299 7.79 -8.88 -17.32
N GLN A 300 8.28 -7.69 -16.99
CA GLN A 300 9.59 -7.48 -16.36
C GLN A 300 9.38 -7.16 -14.89
N TRP A 301 10.21 -7.74 -14.03
CA TRP A 301 10.13 -7.54 -12.58
C TRP A 301 11.28 -6.67 -12.11
N ILE A 302 10.96 -5.65 -11.33
CA ILE A 302 11.93 -4.71 -10.77
C ILE A 302 11.88 -4.82 -9.25
N SER A 303 13.03 -5.05 -8.62
CA SER A 303 13.12 -5.15 -7.16
C SER A 303 12.95 -3.77 -6.54
N ALA A 304 11.92 -3.62 -5.72
CA ALA A 304 11.53 -2.37 -5.11
C ALA A 304 12.17 -2.18 -3.72
N TRP A 305 12.32 -3.27 -2.96
CA TRP A 305 13.30 -3.32 -1.90
C TRP A 305 13.78 -4.75 -1.63
N SER A 306 14.98 -4.87 -1.10
CA SER A 306 15.53 -6.14 -0.60
C SER A 306 15.49 -6.24 0.93
N ILE A 307 15.30 -7.47 1.42
CA ILE A 307 15.30 -7.83 2.83
C ILE A 307 16.46 -8.80 3.00
N ARG A 308 17.54 -8.32 3.62
CA ARG A 308 18.73 -9.11 3.95
C ARG A 308 18.77 -9.35 5.46
N LYS A 309 19.11 -10.56 5.89
CA LYS A 309 19.52 -10.82 7.28
C LYS A 309 20.74 -9.95 7.58
N GLN A 310 20.60 -8.95 8.45
CA GLN A 310 21.74 -8.29 9.06
C GLN A 310 22.09 -9.00 10.36
N ASP A 311 23.34 -9.45 10.47
CA ASP A 311 23.93 -9.80 11.77
C ASP A 311 24.34 -8.49 12.45
N LEU A 312 23.49 -7.99 13.34
CA LEU A 312 23.76 -6.75 14.07
C LEU A 312 24.85 -6.98 15.13
N ASN A 313 26.11 -6.72 14.76
CA ASN A 313 27.17 -6.40 15.70
C ASN A 313 27.07 -4.91 16.09
N SER A 314 26.42 -4.57 17.21
CA SER A 314 26.63 -3.23 17.80
C SER A 314 26.41 -3.14 19.31
N SER A 315 27.35 -2.46 19.97
CA SER A 315 27.29 -1.71 21.24
C SER A 315 26.24 -0.58 21.16
N SER A 316 25.53 -0.07 22.16
CA SER A 316 25.60 -0.07 23.63
C SER A 316 24.49 0.87 24.17
N LEU A 317 23.87 0.55 25.31
CA LEU A 317 23.20 1.53 26.22
C LEU A 317 23.51 1.11 27.67
N PRO A 318 24.36 1.86 28.41
CA PRO A 318 24.93 1.41 29.70
C PRO A 318 23.92 1.32 30.86
N PHE A 319 22.85 2.10 30.82
CA PHE A 319 21.79 2.09 31.85
C PHE A 319 20.99 0.77 31.85
N LEU A 320 20.63 0.26 30.66
CA LEU A 320 19.90 -1.01 30.52
C LEU A 320 20.72 -2.22 30.99
N LYS A 321 22.05 -2.13 30.86
CA LYS A 321 22.99 -3.15 31.37
C LYS A 321 22.96 -3.24 32.90
N LYS A 322 23.00 -2.09 33.59
CA LYS A 322 22.87 -2.03 35.07
C LYS A 322 21.54 -2.58 35.57
N MET A 323 20.44 -2.26 34.90
CA MET A 323 19.10 -2.74 35.27
C MET A 323 18.97 -4.26 35.14
N ALA A 324 19.53 -4.85 34.08
CA ALA A 324 19.54 -6.29 33.86
C ALA A 324 20.39 -7.04 34.91
N GLU A 325 21.57 -6.50 35.24
CA GLU A 325 22.47 -7.08 36.26
C GLU A 325 21.85 -7.05 37.67
N VAL A 326 21.11 -5.98 38.02
CA VAL A 326 20.45 -5.84 39.34
C VAL A 326 19.20 -6.73 39.47
N SER A 327 18.50 -7.02 38.36
CA SER A 327 17.24 -7.75 38.38
C SER A 327 17.36 -9.26 38.13
N GLY A 328 18.56 -9.76 37.81
CA GLY A 328 18.76 -11.17 37.44
C GLY A 328 17.97 -11.59 36.20
N TRP A 329 17.64 -10.62 35.34
CA TRP A 329 16.71 -10.81 34.23
C TRP A 329 17.35 -11.66 33.11
N PRO A 330 16.71 -12.78 32.69
CA PRO A 330 17.34 -13.75 31.79
C PRO A 330 17.34 -13.31 30.32
N LEU A 331 16.58 -12.28 29.96
CA LEU A 331 16.49 -11.78 28.58
C LEU A 331 17.58 -10.75 28.30
N ASN A 332 18.08 -10.74 27.07
CA ASN A 332 19.14 -9.81 26.70
C ASN A 332 18.61 -8.36 26.65
N ARG A 333 19.53 -7.39 26.69
CA ARG A 333 19.26 -5.93 26.71
C ARG A 333 18.33 -5.45 25.59
N TYR A 334 18.30 -6.17 24.49
CA TYR A 334 17.57 -5.87 23.28
C TYR A 334 16.13 -6.41 23.38
N GLN A 335 15.96 -7.66 23.82
CA GLN A 335 14.66 -8.27 24.10
C GLN A 335 13.87 -7.46 25.14
N THR A 336 14.54 -6.94 26.18
CA THR A 336 13.88 -6.10 27.20
C THR A 336 13.44 -4.74 26.65
N LEU A 337 14.25 -4.09 25.80
CA LEU A 337 13.87 -2.82 25.17
C LEU A 337 12.71 -3.01 24.17
N ALA A 338 12.74 -4.08 23.38
CA ALA A 338 11.62 -4.44 22.53
C ALA A 338 10.36 -4.69 23.34
N LEU A 339 10.43 -5.45 24.43
CA LEU A 339 9.28 -5.70 25.30
C LEU A 339 8.70 -4.40 25.89
N LEU A 340 9.55 -3.43 26.25
CA LEU A 340 9.09 -2.12 26.73
C LEU A 340 8.41 -1.29 25.64
N ILE A 341 8.96 -1.27 24.43
CA ILE A 341 8.35 -0.60 23.28
C ILE A 341 7.03 -1.29 22.92
N PHE A 342 7.01 -2.61 22.84
CA PHE A 342 5.81 -3.40 22.58
C PHE A 342 4.74 -3.19 23.65
N SER A 343 5.12 -3.20 24.93
CA SER A 343 4.21 -2.94 26.04
C SER A 343 3.62 -1.53 25.97
N SER A 344 4.42 -0.53 25.57
CA SER A 344 3.97 0.86 25.44
C SER A 344 3.04 1.06 24.24
N VAL A 345 3.35 0.44 23.09
CA VAL A 345 2.46 0.47 21.90
C VAL A 345 1.16 -0.27 22.19
N LEU A 346 1.21 -1.41 22.88
CA LEU A 346 0.02 -2.13 23.34
C LEU A 346 -0.83 -1.32 24.32
N ALA A 347 -0.21 -0.60 25.24
CA ALA A 347 -0.92 0.24 26.20
C ALA A 347 -1.65 1.40 25.49
N LEU A 348 -0.99 2.05 24.53
CA LEU A 348 -1.62 3.09 23.71
C LEU A 348 -2.74 2.54 22.82
N ASP A 349 -2.54 1.33 22.27
CA ASP A 349 -3.54 0.65 21.45
C ASP A 349 -4.78 0.25 22.29
N LEU A 350 -4.57 -0.36 23.46
CA LEU A 350 -5.64 -0.68 24.39
C LEU A 350 -6.42 0.56 24.82
N TRP A 351 -5.72 1.67 25.10
CA TRP A 351 -6.36 2.94 25.43
C TRP A 351 -7.19 3.50 24.26
N PHE A 352 -6.68 3.40 23.04
CA PHE A 352 -7.43 3.77 21.83
C PHE A 352 -8.70 2.92 21.66
N TRP A 353 -8.61 1.60 21.87
CA TRP A 353 -9.77 0.71 21.80
C TRP A 353 -10.78 0.94 22.92
N GLU A 354 -10.32 1.24 24.14
CA GLU A 354 -11.21 1.62 25.24
C GLU A 354 -12.02 2.88 24.91
N LEU A 355 -11.36 3.89 24.32
CA LEU A 355 -12.03 5.10 23.84
C LEU A 355 -13.00 4.80 22.68
N PHE A 356 -12.61 3.95 21.73
CA PHE A 356 -13.44 3.56 20.60
C PHE A 356 -14.68 2.77 21.03
N PHE A 357 -14.53 1.75 21.89
CA PHE A 357 -15.67 1.00 22.41
C PHE A 357 -16.53 1.83 23.36
N GLY A 358 -15.93 2.67 24.20
CA GLY A 358 -16.68 3.59 25.06
C GLY A 358 -17.55 4.57 24.26
N THR A 359 -17.04 5.08 23.15
CA THR A 359 -17.80 5.96 22.24
C THR A 359 -18.84 5.20 21.42
N ALA A 360 -18.52 4.02 20.89
CA ALA A 360 -19.45 3.18 20.13
C ALA A 360 -20.62 2.67 21.00
N VAL A 361 -20.34 2.28 22.26
CA VAL A 361 -21.36 1.87 23.22
C VAL A 361 -22.25 3.05 23.60
N ASN A 362 -21.69 4.24 23.86
CA ASN A 362 -22.49 5.45 24.11
C ASN A 362 -23.38 5.83 22.93
N TRP A 363 -22.86 5.73 21.70
CA TRP A 363 -23.66 5.95 20.49
C TRP A 363 -24.78 4.93 20.35
N SER A 364 -24.50 3.64 20.60
CA SER A 364 -25.52 2.59 20.56
C SER A 364 -26.60 2.77 21.63
N TYR A 365 -26.21 3.26 22.82
CA TYR A 365 -27.14 3.57 23.90
C TYR A 365 -28.00 4.80 23.57
N GLN A 366 -27.41 5.85 22.99
CA GLN A 366 -28.15 7.03 22.52
C GLN A 366 -29.10 6.71 21.35
N LEU A 367 -28.69 5.86 20.42
CA LEU A 367 -29.57 5.37 19.36
C LEU A 367 -30.70 4.51 19.92
N ALA A 368 -30.40 3.61 20.86
CA ALA A 368 -31.41 2.79 21.51
C ALA A 368 -32.39 3.64 22.33
N SER A 369 -31.92 4.68 23.03
CA SER A 369 -32.78 5.60 23.78
C SER A 369 -33.65 6.45 22.86
N GLN A 370 -33.10 6.96 21.75
CA GLN A 370 -33.85 7.72 20.75
C GLN A 370 -34.91 6.86 20.04
N VAL A 371 -34.59 5.59 19.75
CA VAL A 371 -35.55 4.63 19.18
C VAL A 371 -36.64 4.29 20.21
N SER A 372 -36.28 4.12 21.49
CA SER A 372 -37.25 3.88 22.56
C SER A 372 -38.17 5.07 22.79
N GLU A 373 -37.64 6.31 22.79
CA GLU A 373 -38.44 7.54 22.88
C GLU A 373 -39.35 7.74 21.66
N TYR A 374 -38.90 7.34 20.48
CA TYR A 374 -39.72 7.40 19.27
C TYR A 374 -40.85 6.38 19.30
N ILE A 375 -40.60 5.17 19.80
CA ILE A 375 -41.62 4.13 19.97
C ILE A 375 -42.65 4.55 21.02
N ASP A 376 -42.22 5.07 22.18
CA ASP A 376 -43.13 5.54 23.24
C ASP A 376 -43.96 6.75 22.80
N ASN A 377 -43.40 7.68 22.01
CA ASN A 377 -44.14 8.83 21.48
C ASN A 377 -45.06 8.49 20.28
N SER A 378 -44.86 7.36 19.62
CA SER A 378 -45.66 6.95 18.46
C SER A 378 -46.97 6.23 18.79
N GLY A 379 -47.28 6.02 20.07
CA GLY A 379 -48.64 5.70 20.53
C GLY A 379 -49.26 4.43 19.94
N MET A 380 -48.47 3.37 19.73
CA MET A 380 -49.04 2.04 19.49
C MET A 380 -49.26 1.30 20.81
N SER A 381 -50.39 1.59 21.46
CA SER A 381 -50.99 0.63 22.40
C SER A 381 -51.48 -0.57 21.59
N LEU A 382 -50.96 -1.77 21.92
CA LEU A 382 -51.54 -3.05 21.53
C LEU A 382 -53.00 -3.17 21.99
#